data_AF-A0A357CW14-F1
#
_entry.id   AF-A0A357CW14-F1
#
_cell.length_a   1.000
_cell.length_b   1.000
_cell.length_c   1.000
_cell.angle_alpha   90.00
_cell.angle_beta   90.00
_cell.angle_gamma   90.00
#
_symmetry.space_group_name_H-M   'P 1'
#
loop_
_entity.id
_entity.type
_entity.pdbx_description
1 polymer ?
#
loop_
_entity_poly.entity_id
_entity_poly.type
_entity_poly.pdbx_seq_one_letter_code
_entity_poly.pdbx_strand_id
1 'polypeptide(L)'
;APWIYPDQLARLKRSTAIPVCTGEDIYLKEGFERIIDADAVSIIHPDILTCGGAMELKKIADYADDRGVAVAIHMAESPIACMAAVHAAAAMHNNLAVEFHSVDCPW
;
A
#
# COMPACT_ATOMS: atom_id res chain seq x y z
N ALA A 1 -7.69 10.66 6.07
CA ALA A 1 -8.46 9.88 5.08
C ALA A 1 -9.40 8.87 5.76
N PRO A 2 -10.37 8.26 5.04
CA PRO A 2 -11.37 7.32 5.59
C PRO A 2 -10.82 6.08 6.32
N TRP A 3 -9.54 5.73 6.13
CA TRP A 3 -8.90 4.57 6.76
C TRP A 3 -8.83 4.62 8.29
N ILE A 4 -8.99 5.81 8.90
CA ILE A 4 -9.09 5.95 10.36
C ILE A 4 -10.36 5.30 10.94
N TYR A 5 -11.32 4.92 10.10
CA TYR A 5 -12.54 4.18 10.46
C TYR A 5 -12.57 2.79 9.80
N PRO A 6 -11.75 1.82 10.27
CA PRO A 6 -11.65 0.49 9.63
C PRO A 6 -12.99 -0.23 9.49
N ASP A 7 -13.88 -0.11 10.47
CA ASP A 7 -15.20 -0.74 10.43
C ASP A 7 -16.08 -0.25 9.27
N GLN A 8 -15.97 1.04 8.91
CA GLN A 8 -16.71 1.61 7.80
C GLN A 8 -16.15 1.11 6.46
N LEU A 9 -14.83 1.02 6.33
CA LEU A 9 -14.18 0.43 5.16
C LEU A 9 -14.48 -1.06 5.02
N ALA A 10 -14.47 -1.81 6.12
CA ALA A 10 -14.82 -3.22 6.12
C ALA A 10 -16.29 -3.43 5.73
N ARG A 11 -17.20 -2.56 6.18
CA ARG A 11 -18.60 -2.56 5.72
C ARG A 11 -18.69 -2.27 4.22
N LEU A 12 -17.90 -1.30 3.71
CA LEU A 12 -17.84 -1.00 2.28
C LEU A 12 -17.33 -2.20 1.48
N LYS A 13 -16.19 -2.79 1.88
CA LYS A 13 -15.59 -3.98 1.24
C LYS A 13 -16.60 -5.13 1.18
N ARG A 14 -17.31 -5.43 2.27
CA ARG A 14 -18.34 -6.48 2.32
C ARG A 14 -19.58 -6.19 1.47
N SER A 15 -19.81 -4.94 1.06
CA SER A 15 -20.98 -4.55 0.28
C SER A 15 -20.78 -4.61 -1.24
N THR A 16 -19.58 -4.93 -1.70
CA THR A 16 -19.21 -4.95 -3.12
C THR A 16 -18.30 -6.13 -3.44
N ALA A 17 -18.25 -6.54 -4.71
CA ALA A 17 -17.26 -7.49 -5.21
C ALA A 17 -15.98 -6.80 -5.70
N ILE A 18 -15.96 -5.46 -5.74
CA ILE A 18 -14.81 -4.67 -6.19
C ILE A 18 -13.75 -4.64 -5.07
N PRO A 19 -12.48 -4.99 -5.35
CA PRO A 19 -11.41 -4.89 -4.35
C PRO A 19 -11.27 -3.48 -3.80
N VAL A 20 -11.26 -3.36 -2.46
CA VAL A 20 -11.04 -2.08 -1.78
C VAL A 20 -9.55 -1.87 -1.55
N CYS A 21 -9.04 -0.71 -1.95
CA CYS A 21 -7.65 -0.30 -1.85
C CYS A 21 -7.53 1.06 -1.14
N THR A 22 -6.57 1.22 -0.23
CA THR A 22 -6.19 2.49 0.41
C THR A 22 -4.80 2.34 1.04
N GLY A 23 -4.12 3.44 1.36
CA GLY A 23 -2.88 3.38 2.16
C GLY A 23 -1.85 4.47 1.91
N GLU A 24 -2.06 5.34 0.91
CA GLU A 24 -1.07 6.33 0.46
C GLU A 24 -0.65 7.30 1.56
N ASP A 25 -1.55 7.61 2.50
CA ASP A 25 -1.34 8.54 3.62
C ASP A 25 -1.22 7.83 4.99
N ILE A 26 -0.88 6.54 5.00
CA ILE A 26 -0.68 5.76 6.23
C ILE A 26 0.81 5.63 6.55
N TYR A 27 1.14 5.96 7.80
CA TYR A 27 2.50 5.87 8.34
C TYR A 27 2.69 4.57 9.14
N LEU A 28 3.90 3.98 9.00
CA LEU A 28 4.41 2.85 9.77
C LEU A 28 3.56 1.57 9.67
N LYS A 29 4.15 0.43 10.03
CA LYS A 29 3.47 -0.87 10.00
C LYS A 29 2.15 -0.86 10.76
N GLU A 30 2.14 -0.31 11.97
CA GLU A 30 1.00 -0.33 12.88
C GLU A 30 -0.24 0.34 12.28
N GLY A 31 -0.07 1.33 11.41
CA GLY A 31 -1.17 1.95 10.67
C GLY A 31 -1.86 0.96 9.72
N PHE A 32 -1.07 0.14 9.03
CA PHE A 32 -1.56 -0.88 8.11
C PHE A 32 -2.13 -2.10 8.85
N GLU A 33 -1.55 -2.50 9.98
CA GLU A 33 -2.09 -3.61 10.80
C GLU A 33 -3.56 -3.38 11.15
N ARG A 34 -3.92 -2.15 11.53
CA ARG A 34 -5.29 -1.79 11.92
C ARG A 34 -6.32 -2.02 10.82
N ILE A 35 -6.00 -1.71 9.56
CA ILE A 35 -6.94 -1.87 8.44
C ILE A 35 -6.92 -3.30 7.89
N ILE A 36 -5.77 -3.97 7.97
CA ILE A 36 -5.61 -5.35 7.51
C ILE A 36 -6.33 -6.31 8.48
N ASP A 37 -6.08 -6.20 9.79
CA ASP A 37 -6.71 -7.07 10.80
C ASP A 37 -8.22 -6.86 10.90
N ALA A 38 -8.72 -5.67 10.54
CA ALA A 38 -10.14 -5.38 10.45
C ALA A 38 -10.82 -5.95 9.18
N ASP A 39 -10.08 -6.64 8.32
CA ASP A 39 -10.52 -7.08 6.99
C ASP A 39 -11.08 -5.91 6.17
N ALA A 40 -10.50 -4.70 6.31
CA ALA A 40 -11.05 -3.48 5.73
C ALA A 40 -10.63 -3.26 4.26
N VAL A 41 -9.58 -3.95 3.82
CA VAL A 41 -8.96 -3.80 2.50
C VAL A 41 -8.71 -5.16 1.84
N SER A 42 -8.63 -5.16 0.52
CA SER A 42 -8.13 -6.30 -0.28
C SER A 42 -6.70 -6.06 -0.76
N ILE A 43 -6.34 -4.79 -0.91
CA ILE A 43 -5.03 -4.33 -1.39
C ILE A 43 -4.64 -3.14 -0.50
N ILE A 44 -3.39 -3.07 -0.05
CA ILE A 44 -2.85 -1.87 0.57
C ILE A 44 -2.05 -1.04 -0.42
N HIS A 45 -2.10 0.28 -0.26
CA HIS A 45 -1.46 1.26 -1.14
C HIS A 45 -0.34 2.08 -0.46
N PRO A 46 0.67 1.45 0.18
CA PRO A 46 1.70 2.20 0.89
C PRO A 46 2.57 3.00 -0.07
N ASP A 47 2.97 4.19 0.37
CA ASP A 47 3.93 5.07 -0.28
C ASP A 47 5.29 4.97 0.44
N ILE A 48 6.39 4.81 -0.30
CA ILE A 48 7.71 4.57 0.29
C ILE A 48 8.25 5.77 1.08
N LEU A 49 7.93 7.00 0.67
CA LEU A 49 8.40 8.23 1.31
C LEU A 49 7.50 8.63 2.49
N THR A 50 6.28 8.11 2.54
CA THR A 50 5.31 8.35 3.62
C THR A 50 5.35 7.26 4.68
N CYS A 51 5.34 5.99 4.29
CA CYS A 51 5.14 4.88 5.22
C CYS A 51 6.32 4.66 6.18
N GLY A 52 7.50 5.22 5.89
CA GLY A 52 8.70 5.10 6.74
C GLY A 52 9.94 4.56 6.02
N GLY A 53 9.94 4.49 4.68
CA GLY A 53 11.08 4.07 3.87
C GLY A 53 11.05 2.59 3.45
N ALA A 54 12.04 2.18 2.65
CA ALA A 54 12.08 0.87 1.99
C ALA A 54 11.97 -0.33 2.96
N MET A 55 12.66 -0.25 4.10
CA MET A 55 12.63 -1.32 5.11
C MET A 55 11.25 -1.41 5.76
N GLU A 56 10.62 -0.27 6.05
CA GLU A 56 9.29 -0.24 6.65
C GLU A 56 8.23 -0.73 5.67
N LEU A 57 8.33 -0.34 4.40
CA LEU A 57 7.51 -0.86 3.30
C LEU A 57 7.60 -2.39 3.20
N LYS A 58 8.81 -2.96 3.27
CA LYS A 58 8.98 -4.42 3.25
C LYS A 58 8.30 -5.09 4.46
N LYS A 59 8.42 -4.53 5.66
CA LYS A 59 7.74 -5.07 6.85
C LYS A 59 6.22 -4.99 6.74
N ILE A 60 5.69 -3.91 6.18
CA ILE A 60 4.26 -3.74 5.90
C ILE A 60 3.80 -4.82 4.92
N ALA A 61 4.56 -5.03 3.84
CA ALA A 61 4.23 -6.01 2.81
C ALA A 61 4.27 -7.45 3.32
N ASP A 62 5.28 -7.82 4.12
CA ASP A 62 5.37 -9.15 4.74
C ASP A 62 4.16 -9.43 5.64
N TYR A 63 3.74 -8.43 6.41
CA TYR A 63 2.56 -8.55 7.27
C TYR A 63 1.26 -8.71 6.48
N ALA A 64 1.15 -8.01 5.34
CA ALA A 64 0.03 -8.14 4.42
C ALA A 64 0.03 -9.52 3.73
N ASP A 65 1.20 -10.04 3.37
CA ASP A 65 1.38 -11.34 2.71
C ASP A 65 0.87 -12.49 3.60
N ASP A 66 1.24 -12.47 4.89
CA ASP A 66 0.76 -13.42 5.91
C ASP A 66 -0.77 -13.49 6.03
N ARG A 67 -1.48 -12.46 5.54
CA ARG A 67 -2.95 -12.32 5.61
C ARG A 67 -3.62 -12.36 4.25
N GLY A 68 -2.88 -12.68 3.19
CA GLY A 68 -3.40 -12.74 1.82
C GLY A 68 -3.86 -11.39 1.27
N VAL A 69 -3.31 -10.28 1.78
CA VAL A 69 -3.55 -8.93 1.29
C VAL A 69 -2.43 -8.55 0.32
N ALA A 70 -2.80 -8.12 -0.88
CA ALA A 70 -1.83 -7.70 -1.90
C ALA A 70 -1.32 -6.27 -1.62
N VAL A 71 -0.16 -5.95 -2.19
CA VAL A 71 0.44 -4.61 -2.10
C VAL A 71 0.49 -4.00 -3.49
N ALA A 72 -0.02 -2.78 -3.64
CA ALA A 72 0.26 -1.94 -4.79
C ALA A 72 0.98 -0.69 -4.28
N ILE A 73 2.20 -0.41 -4.70
CA ILE A 73 2.96 0.72 -4.15
C ILE A 73 2.44 2.03 -4.76
N HIS A 74 2.04 2.97 -3.91
CA HIS A 74 1.77 4.36 -4.31
C HIS A 74 3.07 5.02 -4.75
N MET A 75 3.02 5.77 -5.86
CA MET A 75 4.18 6.44 -6.39
C MET A 75 3.80 7.65 -7.24
N ALA A 76 4.01 8.84 -6.68
CA ALA A 76 3.75 10.14 -7.30
C ALA A 76 4.98 11.07 -7.31
N GLU A 77 6.17 10.54 -7.03
CA GLU A 77 7.38 11.33 -6.80
C GLU A 77 8.40 11.23 -7.96
N SER A 78 9.62 11.73 -7.70
CA SER A 78 10.70 11.80 -8.69
C SER A 78 11.25 10.40 -9.07
N PRO A 79 12.01 10.29 -10.18
CA PRO A 79 12.62 9.02 -10.60
C PRO A 79 13.48 8.32 -9.52
N ILE A 80 14.07 9.07 -8.59
CA ILE A 80 14.84 8.49 -7.48
C ILE A 80 13.94 7.65 -6.56
N ALA A 81 12.79 8.20 -6.18
CA ALA A 81 11.83 7.51 -5.33
C ALA A 81 11.17 6.35 -6.07
N CYS A 82 10.86 6.53 -7.36
CA CYS A 82 10.36 5.46 -8.22
C CYS A 82 11.31 4.27 -8.27
N MET A 83 12.61 4.50 -8.47
CA MET A 83 13.59 3.41 -8.44
C MET A 83 13.70 2.76 -7.05
N ALA A 84 13.61 3.54 -5.96
CA ALA A 84 13.58 2.99 -4.61
C ALA A 84 12.34 2.09 -4.38
N ALA A 85 11.17 2.52 -4.85
CA ALA A 85 9.93 1.75 -4.83
C ALA A 85 10.05 0.46 -5.65
N VAL A 86 10.62 0.52 -6.86
CA VAL A 86 10.89 -0.65 -7.71
C VAL A 86 11.83 -1.65 -7.02
N HIS A 87 12.89 -1.17 -6.38
CA HIS A 87 13.82 -2.03 -5.64
C HIS A 87 13.15 -2.68 -4.42
N ALA A 88 12.32 -1.94 -3.69
CA ALA A 88 11.52 -2.51 -2.60
C ALA A 88 10.52 -3.56 -3.14
N ALA A 89 9.82 -3.25 -4.23
CA ALA A 89 8.90 -4.14 -4.93
C ALA A 89 9.53 -5.47 -5.32
N ALA A 90 10.74 -5.43 -5.88
CA ALA A 90 11.47 -6.62 -6.30
C ALA A 90 11.82 -7.55 -5.12
N ALA A 91 11.81 -7.05 -3.88
CA ALA A 91 12.07 -7.84 -2.68
C ALA A 91 10.79 -8.42 -2.05
N MET A 92 9.59 -8.09 -2.54
CA MET A 92 8.30 -8.49 -1.98
C MET A 92 7.64 -9.61 -2.79
N HIS A 93 6.98 -10.56 -2.12
CA HIS A 93 6.29 -11.67 -2.79
C HIS A 93 4.88 -11.31 -3.28
N ASN A 94 4.20 -10.40 -2.59
CA ASN A 94 2.81 -10.00 -2.80
C ASN A 94 2.64 -8.65 -3.51
N ASN A 95 3.67 -8.17 -4.20
CA ASN A 95 3.58 -6.92 -4.97
C ASN A 95 2.77 -7.13 -6.26
N LEU A 96 1.64 -6.45 -6.35
CA LEU A 96 0.75 -6.46 -7.50
C LEU A 96 1.20 -5.47 -8.59
N ALA A 97 1.55 -4.24 -8.18
CA ALA A 97 1.93 -3.16 -9.10
C ALA A 97 2.72 -2.08 -8.37
N VAL A 98 3.50 -1.31 -9.12
CA VAL A 98 4.08 -0.04 -8.69
C VAL A 98 3.48 1.03 -9.58
N GLU A 99 2.91 2.09 -8.99
CA GLU A 99 2.35 3.20 -9.74
C GLU A 99 3.44 3.93 -10.56
N PHE A 100 3.05 4.48 -11.71
CA PHE A 100 3.90 5.36 -12.50
C PHE A 100 3.11 6.63 -12.87
N HIS A 101 3.18 7.62 -11.99
CA HIS A 101 2.44 8.87 -12.12
C HIS A 101 3.03 9.82 -13.19
N SER A 102 4.33 9.78 -13.41
CA SER A 102 5.07 10.79 -14.19
C SER A 102 5.24 10.46 -15.67
N VAL A 103 4.28 9.77 -16.29
CA VAL A 103 4.36 9.35 -17.71
C VAL A 103 4.45 10.53 -18.69
N ASP A 104 3.88 11.67 -18.30
CA ASP A 104 3.88 12.90 -19.10
C ASP A 104 5.09 13.80 -18.79
N CYS A 105 5.99 13.35 -17.91
CA CYS A 105 7.18 14.10 -17.54
C CYS A 105 8.41 13.60 -18.30
N PRO A 106 9.14 14.46 -19.02
CA PRO A 106 10.21 14.03 -19.92
C PRO A 106 11.56 13.70 -19.24
N TRP A 107 11.64 13.76 -17.92
CA TRP A 107 12.88 13.69 -17.15
C TRP A 107 13.21 12.29 -16.60
#